data_AF-A0A7Y3J7B3-F1
#
_entry.id   AF-A0A7Y3J7B3-F1
#
_cell.length_a   1.000
_cell.length_b   1.000
_cell.length_c   1.000
_cell.angle_alpha   90.00
_cell.angle_beta   90.00
_cell.angle_gamma   90.00
#
_symmetry.space_group_name_H-M   'P 1'
#
loop_
_entity.id
_entity.type
_entity.pdbx_description
1 polymer ?
#
loop_
_entity_poly.entity_id
_entity_poly.type
_entity_poly.pdbx_seq_one_letter_code
_entity_poly.pdbx_strand_id
1 'polypeptide(L)' 'MLVLSRRADESILIQPAEGTDGTMTLQQLFANGPILITLLGSTGRRVKVGIDAPEQLAIRRKDVT' A
#
# COMPACT_ATOMS: atom_id res chain seq x y z
N MET A 1 -5.70 8.23 0.67
CA MET A 1 -4.29 8.10 1.11
C MET A 1 -4.18 7.52 2.50
N LEU A 2 -3.59 6.32 2.60
CA LEU A 2 -3.13 5.74 3.87
C LEU A 2 -1.72 6.26 4.17
N VAL A 3 -1.45 6.65 5.42
CA VAL A 3 -0.12 7.13 5.83
C VAL A 3 0.47 6.23 6.91
N LEU A 4 1.69 5.76 6.71
CA LEU A 4 2.41 4.91 7.66
C LEU A 4 3.87 5.35 7.82
N SER A 5 4.48 5.03 8.96
CA SER A 5 5.88 5.36 9.27
C SER A 5 6.72 4.10 9.29
N ARG A 6 7.73 3.96 8.41
CA ARG A 6 8.62 2.78 8.31
C ARG A 6 10.10 3.12 8.49
N ARG A 7 10.87 2.18 9.03
CA ARG A 7 12.33 2.17 9.07
C ARG A 7 12.87 1.39 7.87
N ALA A 8 14.19 1.45 7.70
CA ALA A 8 14.88 0.45 6.88
C ALA A 8 14.47 -0.97 7.35
N ASP A 9 14.33 -1.87 6.38
CA ASP A 9 13.98 -3.29 6.56
C ASP A 9 12.56 -3.60 7.05
N GLU A 10 11.74 -2.58 7.36
CA GLU A 10 10.31 -2.78 7.60
C GLU A 10 9.54 -2.86 6.27
N SER A 11 8.64 -3.84 6.17
CA SER A 11 7.91 -4.13 4.93
C SER A 11 6.46 -3.66 4.95
N ILE A 12 5.93 -3.41 3.75
CA ILE A 12 4.52 -3.11 3.48
C ILE A 12 3.98 -4.24 2.62
N LEU A 13 2.91 -4.87 3.06
CA LEU A 13 2.23 -5.94 2.33
C LEU A 13 1.10 -5.33 1.50
N ILE A 14 1.07 -5.66 0.21
CA ILE A 14 0.00 -5.29 -0.72
C ILE A 14 -0.53 -6.58 -1.33
N GLN A 15 -1.83 -6.79 -1.24
CA GLN A 15 -2.52 -7.98 -1.74
C GLN A 15 -3.98 -7.63 -2.08
N PRO A 16 -4.73 -8.48 -2.80
CA PRO A 16 -6.16 -8.29 -2.94
C PRO A 16 -6.86 -8.12 -1.59
N ALA A 17 -7.80 -7.19 -1.50
CA ALA A 17 -8.65 -7.05 -0.34
C ALA A 17 -9.52 -8.31 -0.18
N GLU A 18 -9.90 -8.60 1.06
CA GLU A 18 -10.79 -9.72 1.35
C GLU A 18 -12.13 -9.54 0.63
N GLY A 19 -12.60 -10.59 -0.05
CA GLY A 19 -13.82 -10.53 -0.86
C GLY A 19 -13.65 -9.86 -2.23
N THR A 20 -12.43 -9.50 -2.66
CA THR A 20 -12.19 -9.02 -4.03
C THR A 20 -12.54 -10.10 -5.05
N ASP A 21 -13.28 -9.72 -6.10
CA ASP A 21 -13.60 -10.59 -7.22
C ASP A 21 -12.32 -11.07 -7.92
N GLY A 22 -12.06 -12.38 -7.86
CA GLY A 22 -10.88 -13.01 -8.45
C GLY A 22 -10.90 -13.09 -9.98
N THR A 23 -12.02 -12.74 -10.62
CA THR A 23 -12.16 -12.69 -12.09
C THR A 23 -11.91 -11.30 -12.66
N MET A 24 -11.73 -10.30 -11.78
CA MET A 24 -11.45 -8.93 -12.18
C MET A 24 -10.14 -8.83 -12.97
N THR A 25 -10.19 -8.13 -14.09
CA THR A 25 -9.00 -7.87 -14.90
C THR A 25 -8.12 -6.79 -14.25
N LEU A 26 -6.83 -6.78 -14.57
CA LEU A 26 -5.93 -5.71 -14.12
C LEU A 26 -6.36 -4.32 -14.61
N GLN A 27 -6.97 -4.24 -15.81
CA GLN A 27 -7.49 -2.98 -16.33
C GLN A 27 -8.62 -2.43 -15.46
N GLN A 28 -9.51 -3.31 -14.98
CA GLN A 28 -10.57 -2.93 -14.05
C GLN A 28 -10.01 -2.56 -12.68
N LEU A 29 -9.04 -3.31 -12.17
CA LEU A 29 -8.38 -3.04 -10.88
C LEU A 29 -7.78 -1.62 -10.84
N PHE A 30 -7.12 -1.20 -11.92
CA PHE A 30 -6.45 0.10 -11.99
C PHE A 30 -7.26 1.18 -12.72
N ALA A 31 -8.54 0.93 -13.01
CA ALA A 31 -9.40 1.90 -13.70
C ALA A 31 -9.54 3.23 -12.92
N ASN A 32 -9.49 3.15 -11.58
CA ASN A 32 -9.57 4.31 -10.68
C ASN A 32 -8.20 4.85 -10.26
N GLY A 33 -7.13 4.43 -10.95
CA GLY A 33 -5.78 4.94 -10.73
C GLY A 33 -4.78 3.88 -10.27
N PRO A 34 -3.49 4.22 -10.28
CA PRO A 34 -2.40 3.31 -9.91
C PRO A 34 -2.27 3.16 -8.39
N ILE A 35 -1.32 2.33 -7.96
CA ILE A 35 -0.74 2.46 -6.62
C ILE A 35 0.27 3.60 -6.66
N LEU A 36 0.00 4.69 -5.95
CA LEU A 36 0.91 5.83 -5.79
C LEU A 36 1.56 5.78 -4.42
N ILE A 37 2.89 5.77 -4.39
CA ILE A 37 3.69 5.80 -3.17
C ILE A 37 4.40 7.15 -3.08
N THR A 38 4.13 7.91 -2.02
CA THR A 38 4.72 9.22 -1.77
C THR A 38 5.58 9.19 -0.49
N LEU A 39 6.84 9.61 -0.59
CA LEU A 39 7.69 9.83 0.58
C LEU A 39 7.38 11.22 1.17
N LEU A 40 6.55 11.25 2.20
CA LEU A 40 6.03 12.49 2.81
C LEU A 40 7.06 13.18 3.73
N GLY A 41 8.17 12.50 4.04
CA GLY A 41 9.28 13.05 4.81
C GLY A 41 9.94 12.02 5.71
N SER A 42 11.08 12.37 6.27
CA SER A 42 11.85 11.52 7.18
C SER A 42 12.09 12.20 8.52
N THR A 43 12.04 11.42 9.60
CA THR A 43 12.41 11.86 10.95
C THR A 43 13.27 10.79 11.60
N GLY A 44 14.55 11.10 11.82
CA GLY A 44 15.53 10.13 12.29
C GLY A 44 15.62 8.92 11.33
N ARG A 45 15.49 7.70 11.86
CA ARG A 45 15.53 6.46 11.07
C ARG A 45 14.16 6.05 10.49
N ARG A 46 13.16 6.93 10.51
CA ARG A 46 11.79 6.65 10.05
C ARG A 46 11.42 7.54 8.88
N VAL A 47 10.72 6.97 7.90
CA VAL A 47 10.16 7.64 6.74
C VAL A 47 8.64 7.54 6.82
N LYS A 48 7.96 8.68 6.69
CA LYS A 48 6.51 8.73 6.48
C LYS A 48 6.23 8.45 5.00
N VAL A 49 5.44 7.42 4.75
CA VAL A 49 5.06 6.96 3.43
C VAL A 49 3.55 7.12 3.30
N GLY A 50 3.10 7.88 2.31
CA GLY A 50 1.72 7.94 1.86
C GLY A 50 1.49 6.92 0.75
N ILE A 51 0.40 6.17 0.82
CA ILE A 51 0.03 5.18 -0.19
C ILE A 51 -1.42 5.42 -0.58
N ASP A 52 -1.63 5.70 -1.86
CA ASP A 52 -2.94 5.68 -2.51
C ASP A 52 -2.98 4.45 -3.40
N ALA A 53 -4.06 3.68 -3.32
CA ALA A 53 -4.24 2.47 -4.10
C ALA A 53 -5.73 2.23 -4.34
N PRO A 54 -6.09 1.44 -5.37
CA PRO A 54 -7.45 0.93 -5.54
C PRO A 54 -7.95 0.22 -4.28
N GLU A 55 -9.24 0.41 -3.95
CA GLU A 55 -9.88 -0.16 -2.75
C GLU A 55 -9.89 -1.70 -2.75
N GLN A 56 -9.76 -2.30 -3.93
CA GLN A 56 -9.62 -3.73 -4.14
C GLN A 56 -8.27 -4.28 -3.66
N LEU A 57 -7.34 -3.42 -3.20
CA LEU A 57 -6.07 -3.81 -2.60
C LEU A 57 -6.06 -3.52 -1.10
N ALA A 58 -5.72 -4.54 -0.32
CA ALA A 58 -5.39 -4.37 1.08
C ALA A 58 -3.92 -3.97 1.25
N ILE A 59 -3.69 -2.86 1.94
CA ILE A 59 -2.35 -2.40 2.34
C ILE A 59 -2.19 -2.65 3.84
N ARG A 60 -1.21 -3.50 4.22
CA ARG A 60 -0.96 -3.88 5.61
C ARG A 60 0.49 -3.69 5.98
N ARG A 61 0.76 -3.47 7.28
CA ARG A 61 2.12 -3.60 7.82
C ARG A 61 2.44 -5.09 7.89
N LYS A 62 3.61 -5.49 7.41
CA LYS A 62 4.13 -6.83 7.71
C LYS A 62 4.87 -6.74 9.03
N ASP A 63 4.35 -7.41 10.05
CA ASP A 63 5.06 -7.54 11.31
C ASP A 63 6.34 -8.35 11.06
N VAL A 64 7.45 -7.90 11.65
CA VAL A 64 8.70 -8.65 11.64
C VAL A 64 8.51 -9.77 12.67
N THR A 65 8.39 -11.01 12.19
CA THR A 65 8.39 -12.20 13.04
C THR A 65 9.74 -12.34 13.74
#